data_AF-A0A9L0SVT7-F1
#
_entry.id   AF-A0A9L0SVT7-F1
#
_cell.length_a   1.000
_cell.length_b   1.000
_cell.length_c   1.000
_cell.angle_alpha   90.00
_cell.angle_beta   90.00
_cell.angle_gamma   90.00
#
_symmetry.space_group_name_H-M   'P 1'
#
loop_
_entity.id
_entity.type
_entity.pdbx_description
1 polymer ?
#
loop_
_entity_poly.entity_id
_entity_poly.type
_entity_poly.pdbx_seq_one_letter_code
_entity_poly.pdbx_strand_id
1 'polypeptide(L)' 'MDPFIVLVICLSCLILLFLWNQSYVKGKLPPGPTPLPIVGNILQINTKNISKSRSKVTVFIAMAL' A
#
# COMPACT_ATOMS: atom_id res chain seq x y z
N MET A 1 19.91 27.48 10.74
CA MET A 1 18.71 26.74 11.15
C MET A 1 19.13 25.31 11.42
N ASP A 2 19.03 24.84 12.66
CA ASP A 2 19.45 23.48 13.00
C ASP A 2 18.73 22.44 12.15
N PRO A 3 19.44 21.46 11.57
CA PRO A 3 18.84 20.43 10.73
C PRO A 3 17.77 19.63 11.48
N PHE A 4 17.90 19.52 12.80
CA PHE A 4 16.90 18.92 13.69
C PHE A 4 15.56 19.67 13.67
N ILE A 5 15.58 21.01 13.64
CA ILE A 5 14.35 21.82 13.61
C ILE A 5 13.64 21.63 12.27
N VAL A 6 14.40 21.63 11.17
CA VAL A 6 13.86 21.39 9.82
C VAL A 6 13.24 19.99 9.72
N LEU A 7 13.90 18.98 10.31
CA LEU A 7 13.41 17.61 10.32
C LEU A 7 12.08 17.50 11.11
N VAL A 8 12.01 18.07 12.31
CA VAL A 8 10.79 18.07 13.13
C VAL A 8 9.63 18.78 12.42
N ILE A 9 9.88 19.90 11.75
CA ILE A 9 8.87 20.62 10.97
C ILE A 9 8.41 19.77 9.77
N CYS A 10 9.33 19.15 9.03
CA CYS A 10 8.98 18.27 7.92
C CYS A 10 8.13 17.07 8.37
N LEU A 11 8.52 16.39 9.45
CA LEU A 11 7.78 15.26 10.01
C LEU A 11 6.39 15.67 10.47
N SER A 12 6.28 16.77 11.21
CA SER A 12 4.97 17.28 11.65
C SER A 12 4.08 17.68 10.48
N CYS A 13 4.62 18.35 9.44
CA CYS A 13 3.89 18.65 8.21
C CYS A 13 3.42 17.39 7.48
N LEU A 14 4.26 16.37 7.33
CA LEU A 14 3.89 15.10 6.68
C LEU A 14 2.76 14.38 7.43
N ILE A 15 2.84 14.35 8.76
CA ILE A 15 1.80 13.76 9.62
C ILE A 15 0.49 14.52 9.46
N LEU A 16 0.52 15.85 9.50
CA LEU A 16 -0.67 16.69 9.32
C LEU A 16 -1.31 16.49 7.93
N LEU A 17 -0.51 16.44 6.87
CA LEU A 17 -1.00 16.18 5.50
C LEU A 17 -1.64 14.79 5.38
N PHE A 18 -1.07 13.78 6.03
CA PHE A 18 -1.64 12.44 6.04
C PHE A 18 -2.99 12.40 6.77
N LEU A 19 -3.07 12.99 7.95
CA LEU A 19 -4.31 13.07 8.73
C LEU A 19 -5.39 13.90 8.00
N TRP A 20 -4.99 15.02 7.38
CA TRP A 20 -5.90 15.84 6.58
C TRP A 20 -6.48 15.06 5.41
N ASN A 21 -5.62 14.37 4.64
CA ASN A 21 -6.05 13.58 3.49
C ASN A 21 -6.97 12.43 3.89
N GLN A 22 -6.75 11.83 5.07
CA GLN A 22 -7.62 10.80 5.62
C GLN A 22 -8.99 11.35 6.07
N SER A 23 -9.03 12.57 6.59
CA SER A 23 -10.26 13.21 7.08
C SER A 23 -11.12 13.76 5.93
N TYR A 24 -10.50 14.25 4.86
CA TYR A 24 -11.19 14.79 3.67
C TYR A 24 -12.03 13.74 2.93
N VAL A 25 -11.70 12.45 3.08
CA VAL A 25 -12.45 11.32 2.51
C VAL A 25 -13.77 11.05 3.26
N LYS A 26 -14.01 11.69 4.42
CA LYS A 26 -15.13 11.38 5.34
C LYS A 26 -16.28 12.40 5.33
N GLY A 27 -16.44 13.19 4.26
CA GLY A 27 -17.63 14.05 4.07
C GLY A 27 -18.91 13.25 3.80
N LYS A 28 -20.09 13.81 4.15
CA LYS A 28 -21.45 13.20 4.18
C LYS A 28 -22.03 12.73 2.83
N LEU A 29 -21.29 11.93 2.08
CA LEU A 29 -21.73 11.14 0.93
C LEU A 29 -21.46 9.67 1.26
N PRO A 30 -22.09 8.68 0.60
CA PRO A 30 -21.79 7.28 0.86
C PRO A 30 -20.26 7.09 0.81
N PRO A 31 -19.66 6.36 1.78
CA PRO A 31 -18.22 6.23 1.87
C PRO A 31 -17.69 5.76 0.51
N GLY A 32 -17.06 6.67 -0.22
CA GLY A 32 -16.44 6.35 -1.50
C GLY A 32 -15.43 5.24 -1.23
N PRO A 33 -15.30 4.25 -2.13
CA PRO A 33 -14.43 3.09 -1.92
C PRO A 33 -13.09 3.56 -1.38
N THR A 34 -12.83 3.22 -0.11
CA THR A 34 -11.71 3.70 0.72
C THR A 34 -10.46 3.77 -0.13
N PRO A 35 -9.65 4.83 -0.20
CA PRO A 35 -8.52 4.99 -1.15
C PRO A 35 -7.44 3.88 -1.13
N LEU A 36 -7.59 2.92 -0.21
CA LEU A 36 -6.81 1.71 -0.08
C LEU A 36 -7.31 0.47 -0.86
N PRO A 37 -8.27 0.46 -1.85
CA PRO A 37 -8.62 -0.79 -2.50
C PRO A 37 -7.54 -1.14 -3.54
N ILE A 38 -6.71 -0.16 -3.92
CA ILE A 38 -5.64 -0.26 -4.90
C ILE A 38 -4.42 -0.89 -4.22
N VAL A 39 -4.07 -0.48 -2.99
CA VAL A 39 -3.01 -1.15 -2.21
C VAL A 39 -3.42 -2.59 -1.91
N GLY A 40 -4.69 -2.83 -1.54
CA GLY A 40 -5.23 -4.18 -1.36
C GLY A 40 -5.22 -5.03 -2.65
N ASN A 41 -5.54 -4.42 -3.80
CA ASN A 41 -5.51 -5.08 -5.10
C ASN A 41 -4.08 -5.36 -5.58
N ILE A 42 -3.13 -4.44 -5.39
CA ILE A 42 -1.72 -4.63 -5.76
C ILE A 42 -1.09 -5.74 -4.91
N LEU A 43 -1.36 -5.77 -3.60
CA LEU A 43 -0.90 -6.84 -2.72
C LEU A 43 -1.54 -8.19 -3.12
N GLN A 44 -2.85 -8.22 -3.39
CA GLN A 44 -3.52 -9.43 -3.87
C GLN A 44 -3.00 -9.91 -5.24
N ILE A 45 -2.75 -9.01 -6.19
CA ILE A 45 -2.22 -9.34 -7.53
C ILE A 45 -0.81 -9.90 -7.39
N ASN A 46 0.06 -9.31 -6.58
CA ASN A 46 1.42 -9.81 -6.38
C ASN A 46 1.41 -11.20 -5.71
N THR A 47 0.64 -11.39 -4.64
CA THR A 47 0.58 -12.67 -3.92
C THR A 47 -0.03 -13.79 -4.76
N LYS A 48 -1.12 -13.53 -5.50
CA LYS A 48 -1.75 -14.55 -6.39
C LYS A 48 -0.85 -14.96 -7.55
N ASN A 49 -0.10 -14.02 -8.14
CA ASN A 49 0.82 -14.33 -9.22
C ASN A 49 2.05 -15.12 -8.73
N ILE A 50 2.59 -14.77 -7.56
CA ILE A 50 3.71 -15.51 -6.95
C ILE A 50 3.31 -16.94 -6.57
N SER A 51 2.10 -17.17 -6.02
CA SER A 51 1.64 -18.54 -5.74
C SER A 51 1.47 -19.37 -7.02
N LYS A 52 1.03 -18.74 -8.11
CA LYS A 52 0.78 -19.41 -9.39
C LYS A 52 2.06 -19.67 -10.18
N SER A 53 3.10 -18.85 -10.00
CA SER A 53 4.43 -19.12 -10.57
C SER A 53 5.17 -20.21 -9.79
N ARG A 54 5.07 -20.22 -8.45
CA ARG A 54 5.65 -21.27 -7.60
C ARG A 54 5.10 -22.65 -7.95
N SER A 55 3.79 -22.80 -8.10
CA SER A 55 3.20 -24.09 -8.48
C SER A 55 3.65 -24.56 -9.86
N LYS A 56 3.79 -23.66 -10.84
CA LYS A 56 4.33 -24.01 -12.17
C LYS A 56 5.78 -24.47 -12.11
N VAL A 57 6.62 -23.80 -11.33
CA VAL A 57 8.03 -24.20 -11.15
C VAL A 57 8.10 -25.56 -10.45
N THR A 58 7.31 -25.79 -9.41
CA THR A 58 7.24 -27.09 -8.73
C THR A 58 6.75 -28.21 -9.65
N VAL A 59 5.71 -27.97 -10.46
CA VAL A 59 5.21 -28.97 -11.42
C VAL A 59 6.24 -29.24 -12.53
N PHE A 60 6.91 -28.20 -13.02
CA PHE A 60 7.95 -28.36 -14.04
C PHE A 60 9.14 -29.17 -13.51
N ILE A 61 9.58 -28.90 -12.27
CA ILE A 61 10.65 -29.67 -11.62
C ILE A 61 10.21 -31.12 -11.38
N ALA A 62 8.97 -31.35 -10.95
CA ALA A 62 8.43 -32.70 -10.72
C ALA A 62 8.27 -33.52 -12.01
N MET A 63 8.09 -32.87 -13.16
CA MET A 63 8.00 -33.53 -14.46
C MET A 63 9.36 -33.75 -15.13
N ALA A 64 10.41 -33.06 -14.65
CA ALA A 64 11.78 -33.18 -15.14
C ALA A 64 12.63 -34.18 -14.33
N LEU A 65 12.11 -34.71 -13.21
CA LEU A 65 12.71 -35.74 -12.36
C LEU A 65 12.05 -37.09 -12.63
#